data_AF-A0A8T8X7W7-F1
#
_entry.id   AF-A0A8T8X7W7-F1
#
_cell.length_a   1.000
_cell.length_b   1.000
_cell.length_c   1.000
_cell.angle_alpha   90.00
_cell.angle_beta   90.00
_cell.angle_gamma   90.00
#
_symmetry.space_group_name_H-M   'P 1'
#
loop_
_entity.id
_entity.type
_entity.pdbx_description
1 polymer ?
#
loop_
_entity_poly.entity_id
_entity_poly.type
_entity_poly.pdbx_seq_one_letter_code
_entity_poly.pdbx_strand_id
1 'polypeptide(L)'
;MTYVNDHSVLGVGILFTVLGTVAITTRFYALVTGEAVIMMIGSATHTVGAHFPADIGAAILYYDGWDQVLLERLEFPFDIMQPLALALLKLSVLFFYRRLFVGRIFDIASWTLIGVVIAWGITFVIALTTTCGATIMANFGTLNTL
;
A
#
# COMPACT_ATOMS: atom_id res chain seq x y z
N MET A 1 -35.73 28.95 -16.13
CA MET A 1 -35.38 27.65 -15.50
C MET A 1 -35.26 26.65 -16.64
N THR A 2 -34.05 26.29 -17.02
CA THR A 2 -33.79 25.38 -18.16
C THR A 2 -34.10 23.95 -17.75
N TYR A 3 -34.89 23.27 -18.57
CA TYR A 3 -35.36 21.91 -18.35
C TYR A 3 -34.16 20.95 -18.47
N VAL A 4 -33.64 20.48 -17.34
CA VAL A 4 -32.60 19.46 -17.32
C VAL A 4 -33.30 18.11 -17.49
N ASN A 5 -32.96 17.38 -18.55
CA ASN A 5 -33.58 16.10 -18.87
C ASN A 5 -33.16 15.05 -17.81
N ASP A 6 -34.12 14.42 -17.13
CA ASP A 6 -33.86 13.48 -16.02
C ASP A 6 -32.92 12.33 -16.41
N HIS A 7 -33.01 11.87 -17.66
CA HIS A 7 -32.12 10.85 -18.22
C HIS A 7 -30.65 11.29 -18.29
N SER A 8 -30.38 12.58 -18.45
CA SER A 8 -29.03 13.13 -18.54
C SER A 8 -28.38 13.23 -17.16
N VAL A 9 -29.16 13.57 -16.12
CA VAL A 9 -28.68 13.64 -14.72
C VAL A 9 -28.29 12.26 -14.22
N LEU A 10 -29.14 11.26 -14.49
CA LEU A 10 -28.84 9.85 -14.19
C LEU A 10 -27.63 9.34 -14.98
N GLY A 11 -27.53 9.71 -16.26
CA GLY A 11 -26.39 9.32 -17.12
C GLY A 11 -25.05 9.83 -16.59
N VAL A 12 -24.96 11.12 -16.22
CA VAL A 12 -23.75 11.71 -15.61
C VAL A 12 -23.47 11.05 -14.25
N GLY A 13 -24.52 10.79 -13.47
CA GLY A 13 -24.46 10.12 -12.19
C GLY A 13 -23.93 8.70 -12.27
N ILE A 14 -24.17 7.94 -13.34
CA ILE A 14 -23.62 6.58 -13.54
C ILE A 14 -22.20 6.66 -14.11
N LEU A 15 -21.99 7.52 -15.11
CA LEU A 15 -20.70 7.66 -15.80
C LEU A 15 -19.56 7.97 -14.84
N PHE A 16 -19.77 8.93 -13.93
CA PHE A 16 -18.74 9.27 -12.94
C PHE A 16 -18.46 8.11 -11.97
N THR A 17 -19.42 7.21 -11.70
CA THR A 17 -19.25 6.10 -10.72
C THR A 17 -18.47 5.00 -11.37
N VAL A 18 -18.80 4.71 -12.62
CA VAL A 18 -18.08 3.76 -13.46
C VAL A 18 -16.65 4.24 -13.68
N LEU A 19 -16.43 5.50 -14.05
CA LEU A 19 -15.09 6.07 -14.19
C LEU A 19 -14.29 6.02 -12.87
N GLY A 20 -14.93 6.35 -11.75
CA GLY A 20 -14.30 6.29 -10.43
C GLY A 20 -13.91 4.86 -10.05
N THR A 21 -14.82 3.90 -10.20
CA THR A 21 -14.56 2.49 -9.90
C THR A 21 -13.49 1.90 -10.81
N VAL A 22 -13.54 2.18 -12.11
CA VAL A 22 -12.52 1.74 -13.08
C VAL A 22 -11.15 2.30 -12.71
N ALA A 23 -11.03 3.60 -12.44
CA ALA A 23 -9.76 4.21 -12.06
C ALA A 23 -9.19 3.63 -10.75
N ILE A 24 -10.07 3.33 -9.78
CA ILE A 24 -9.71 2.68 -8.52
C ILE A 24 -9.22 1.25 -8.77
N THR A 25 -9.98 0.46 -9.53
CA THR A 25 -9.63 -0.94 -9.83
C THR A 25 -8.32 -1.06 -10.60
N THR A 26 -8.06 -0.16 -11.55
CA THR A 26 -6.79 -0.18 -12.32
C THR A 26 -5.60 0.11 -11.41
N ARG A 27 -5.71 1.08 -10.50
CA ARG A 27 -4.65 1.40 -9.54
C ARG A 27 -4.42 0.28 -8.54
N PHE A 28 -5.50 -0.37 -8.10
CA PHE A 28 -5.42 -1.52 -7.21
C PHE A 28 -4.72 -2.70 -7.87
N TYR A 29 -5.06 -3.00 -9.12
CA TYR A 29 -4.47 -4.11 -9.85
C TYR A 29 -2.95 -3.95 -10.00
N ALA A 30 -2.47 -2.73 -10.30
CA ALA A 30 -1.05 -2.45 -10.43
C ALA A 30 -0.26 -2.70 -9.14
N LEU A 31 -0.80 -2.28 -7.99
CA LEU A 31 -0.14 -2.47 -6.68
C LEU A 31 -0.09 -3.95 -6.28
N VAL A 32 -1.21 -4.66 -6.44
CA VAL A 32 -1.28 -6.10 -6.10
C VAL A 32 -0.36 -6.93 -7.00
N THR A 33 -0.29 -6.61 -8.30
CA THR A 33 0.67 -7.28 -9.18
C THR A 33 2.12 -7.00 -8.80
N GLY A 34 2.41 -5.80 -8.27
CA GLY A 34 3.74 -5.44 -7.80
C GLY A 34 4.17 -6.29 -6.60
N GLU A 35 3.31 -6.40 -5.59
CA GLU A 35 3.56 -7.25 -4.41
C GLU A 35 3.69 -8.72 -4.79
N ALA A 36 2.83 -9.22 -5.68
CA ALA A 36 2.89 -10.61 -6.14
C ALA A 36 4.21 -10.93 -6.88
N VAL A 37 4.74 -9.99 -7.67
CA VAL A 37 6.02 -10.16 -8.36
C VAL A 37 7.18 -10.20 -7.37
N ILE A 38 7.20 -9.34 -6.35
CA ILE A 38 8.23 -9.35 -5.30
C ILE A 38 8.23 -10.70 -4.57
N MET A 39 7.06 -11.21 -4.21
CA MET A 39 6.91 -12.52 -3.56
C MET A 39 7.32 -13.68 -4.47
N MET A 40 6.98 -13.62 -5.76
CA MET A 40 7.41 -14.63 -6.74
C MET A 40 8.95 -14.67 -6.86
N ILE A 41 9.60 -13.51 -6.94
CA ILE A 41 11.07 -13.41 -6.97
C ILE A 41 11.65 -14.03 -5.71
N GLY A 42 11.16 -13.63 -4.52
CA GLY A 42 11.65 -14.17 -3.25
C GLY A 42 11.47 -15.69 -3.09
N SER A 43 10.37 -16.23 -3.63
CA SER A 43 10.13 -17.68 -3.66
C SER A 43 11.07 -18.42 -4.61
N ALA A 44 11.38 -17.83 -5.78
CA ALA A 44 12.26 -18.42 -6.78
C ALA A 44 13.72 -18.42 -6.33
N THR A 45 14.12 -17.45 -5.50
CA THR A 45 15.48 -17.35 -4.95
C THR A 45 15.66 -18.12 -3.65
N HIS A 46 14.64 -18.84 -3.18
CA HIS A 46 14.63 -19.51 -1.88
C HIS A 46 14.97 -18.57 -0.70
N THR A 47 14.71 -17.27 -0.85
CA THR A 47 14.91 -16.30 0.22
C THR A 47 13.67 -16.18 1.08
N VAL A 48 12.48 -16.27 0.47
CA VAL A 48 11.19 -16.24 1.16
C VAL A 48 10.62 -17.64 1.29
N GLY A 49 10.40 -18.11 2.53
CA GLY A 49 9.78 -19.40 2.83
C GLY A 49 10.73 -20.61 2.90
N ALA A 50 12.04 -20.40 2.78
CA ALA A 50 13.04 -21.45 3.02
C ALA A 50 13.39 -21.60 4.51
N HIS A 51 13.94 -22.76 4.87
CA HIS A 51 14.41 -23.00 6.23
C HIS A 51 15.78 -22.37 6.45
N PHE A 52 15.90 -21.60 7.52
CA PHE A 52 17.19 -21.12 8.00
C PHE A 52 18.07 -22.30 8.46
N PRO A 53 19.40 -22.20 8.33
CA PRO A 53 20.29 -23.26 8.79
C PRO A 53 20.15 -23.47 10.30
N ALA A 54 19.98 -24.73 10.71
CA ALA A 54 19.55 -25.11 12.06
C ALA A 54 20.53 -24.72 13.20
N ASP A 55 21.78 -24.39 12.88
CA ASP A 55 22.84 -24.09 13.86
C ASP A 55 22.99 -22.58 14.20
N ILE A 56 22.23 -21.69 13.57
CA ILE A 56 22.56 -20.25 13.57
C ILE A 56 21.89 -19.47 14.72
N GLY A 57 20.81 -19.99 15.32
CA GLY A 57 20.18 -19.40 16.51
C GLY A 57 20.00 -17.88 16.42
N ALA A 58 20.50 -17.14 17.43
CA ALA A 58 20.43 -15.66 17.48
C ALA A 58 21.42 -14.95 16.53
N ALA A 59 22.39 -15.66 15.94
CA ALA A 59 23.34 -15.08 14.99
C ALA A 59 22.71 -14.77 13.63
N ILE A 60 21.44 -15.14 13.43
CA ILE A 60 20.66 -14.80 12.23
C ILE A 60 20.60 -13.29 12.01
N LEU A 61 20.59 -12.47 13.08
CA LEU A 61 20.60 -11.00 12.97
C LEU A 61 21.93 -10.41 12.46
N TYR A 62 22.99 -11.22 12.39
CA TYR A 62 24.32 -10.79 11.93
C TYR A 62 24.83 -11.64 10.75
N TYR A 63 23.97 -12.48 10.19
CA TYR A 63 24.29 -13.39 9.11
C TYR A 63 24.23 -12.64 7.76
N ASP A 64 25.41 -12.32 7.21
CA ASP A 64 25.55 -11.62 5.92
C ASP A 64 25.60 -12.62 4.74
N GLY A 65 24.60 -13.50 4.69
CA GLY A 65 24.39 -14.39 3.55
C GLY A 65 23.80 -13.66 2.35
N TRP A 66 24.10 -14.12 1.14
CA TRP A 66 23.56 -13.55 -0.11
C TRP A 66 22.03 -13.65 -0.18
N ASP A 67 21.48 -14.68 0.46
CA ASP A 67 20.07 -14.94 0.68
C ASP A 67 19.40 -13.89 1.57
N GLN A 68 20.07 -13.48 2.65
CA GLN A 68 19.53 -12.51 3.59
C GLN A 68 19.63 -11.08 3.06
N VAL A 69 20.74 -10.74 2.41
CA VAL A 69 20.91 -9.45 1.72
C VAL A 69 19.84 -9.25 0.65
N LEU A 70 19.50 -10.30 -0.10
CA LEU A 70 18.46 -10.24 -1.11
C LEU A 70 17.06 -10.16 -0.48
N LEU A 71 16.83 -10.84 0.64
CA LEU A 71 15.60 -10.76 1.40
C LEU A 71 15.34 -9.33 1.88
N GLU A 72 16.31 -8.69 2.53
CA GLU A 72 16.18 -7.31 3.04
C GLU A 72 15.86 -6.32 1.91
N ARG A 73 16.47 -6.50 0.73
CA ARG A 73 16.21 -5.69 -0.46
C ARG A 73 14.80 -5.86 -1.04
N LEU A 74 14.18 -7.03 -0.86
CA LEU A 74 12.82 -7.33 -1.30
C LEU A 74 11.78 -6.95 -0.23
N GLU A 75 12.13 -7.06 1.04
CA GLU A 75 11.28 -6.75 2.18
C GLU A 75 11.02 -5.25 2.30
N PHE A 76 12.05 -4.41 2.16
CA PHE A 76 11.89 -2.95 2.23
C PHE A 76 10.83 -2.37 1.26
N PRO A 77 10.84 -2.68 -0.06
CA PRO A 77 9.79 -2.21 -0.96
C PRO A 77 8.43 -2.85 -0.70
N PHE A 78 8.39 -4.10 -0.23
CA PHE A 78 7.15 -4.78 0.14
C PHE A 78 6.46 -4.12 1.33
N ASP A 79 7.23 -3.82 2.38
CA ASP A 79 6.76 -3.13 3.58
C ASP A 79 6.22 -1.73 3.32
N ILE A 80 6.70 -1.04 2.26
CA ILE A 80 6.18 0.26 1.86
C ILE A 80 4.94 0.12 0.98
N MET A 81 4.93 -0.84 0.03
CA MET A 81 3.80 -1.04 -0.87
C MET A 81 2.54 -1.49 -0.15
N GLN A 82 2.65 -2.41 0.81
CA GLN A 82 1.53 -2.99 1.54
C GLN A 82 0.66 -1.97 2.31
N PRO A 83 1.20 -1.10 3.19
CA PRO A 83 0.41 -0.09 3.87
C PRO A 83 -0.13 0.95 2.89
N LEU A 84 0.60 1.27 1.81
CA LEU A 84 0.12 2.22 0.81
C LEU A 84 -1.08 1.66 0.03
N ALA A 85 -1.02 0.39 -0.38
CA ALA A 85 -2.12 -0.32 -1.00
C ALA A 85 -3.34 -0.38 -0.07
N LEU A 86 -3.13 -0.70 1.22
CA LEU A 86 -4.20 -0.75 2.22
C LEU A 86 -4.83 0.64 2.47
N ALA A 87 -4.03 1.70 2.52
CA ALA A 87 -4.52 3.08 2.67
C ALA A 87 -5.36 3.51 1.46
N LEU A 88 -4.88 3.23 0.24
CA LEU A 88 -5.59 3.55 -1.00
C LEU A 88 -6.92 2.77 -1.10
N LEU A 89 -6.95 1.52 -0.64
CA LEU A 89 -8.17 0.71 -0.60
C LEU A 89 -9.21 1.32 0.35
N LYS A 90 -8.78 1.68 1.58
CA LYS A 90 -9.64 2.36 2.56
C LYS A 90 -10.20 3.68 2.02
N LEU A 91 -9.35 4.50 1.38
CA LEU A 91 -9.78 5.76 0.75
C LEU A 91 -10.79 5.51 -0.38
N SER A 92 -10.53 4.53 -1.24
CA SER A 92 -11.39 4.18 -2.36
C SER A 92 -12.79 3.77 -1.91
N VAL A 93 -12.87 2.93 -0.88
CA VAL A 93 -14.12 2.49 -0.26
C VAL A 93 -14.86 3.68 0.37
N LEU A 94 -14.15 4.57 1.08
CA LEU A 94 -14.74 5.77 1.66
C LEU A 94 -15.32 6.72 0.60
N PHE A 95 -14.60 6.98 -0.48
CA PHE A 95 -15.09 7.82 -1.58
C PHE A 95 -16.30 7.19 -2.27
N PHE A 96 -16.32 5.87 -2.42
CA PHE A 96 -17.48 5.15 -2.95
C PHE A 96 -18.70 5.31 -2.03
N TYR A 97 -18.51 5.11 -0.72
CA TYR A 97 -19.58 5.25 0.24
C TYR A 97 -20.15 6.67 0.33
N ARG A 98 -19.30 7.71 0.27
CA ARG A 98 -19.73 9.13 0.26
C ARG A 98 -20.61 9.48 -0.93
N ARG A 99 -20.49 8.73 -2.02
CA ARG A 99 -21.33 8.92 -3.20
C ARG A 99 -22.67 8.20 -3.12
N LEU A 100 -22.70 7.07 -2.43
CA LEU A 100 -23.90 6.23 -2.32
C LEU A 100 -24.85 6.74 -1.24
N PHE A 101 -24.32 7.22 -0.10
CA PHE A 101 -25.12 7.73 1.01
C PHE A 101 -24.96 9.24 1.16
N VAL A 102 -26.10 9.96 1.07
CA VAL A 102 -26.16 11.41 1.29
C VAL A 102 -26.77 11.68 2.66
N GLY A 103 -25.95 12.12 3.62
CA GLY A 103 -26.41 12.45 4.96
C GLY A 103 -25.40 13.27 5.77
N ARG A 104 -25.87 14.23 6.58
CA ARG A 104 -25.00 15.17 7.33
C ARG A 104 -24.04 14.50 8.31
N ILE A 105 -24.54 13.52 9.08
CA ILE A 105 -23.72 12.77 10.05
C ILE A 105 -22.71 11.89 9.30
N PHE A 106 -23.18 11.28 8.20
CA PHE A 106 -22.37 10.42 7.35
C PHE A 106 -21.22 11.19 6.69
N ASP A 107 -21.45 12.42 6.26
CA ASP A 107 -20.44 13.26 5.62
C ASP A 107 -19.33 13.67 6.61
N ILE A 108 -19.71 14.03 7.85
CA ILE A 108 -18.73 14.33 8.92
C ILE A 108 -17.90 13.09 9.26
N ALA A 109 -18.56 11.93 9.47
CA ALA A 109 -17.87 10.69 9.78
C ALA A 109 -16.96 10.21 8.64
N SER A 110 -17.39 10.37 7.39
CA SER A 110 -16.57 10.05 6.22
C SER A 110 -15.35 10.96 6.13
N TRP A 111 -15.51 12.27 6.37
CA TRP A 111 -14.38 13.21 6.35
C TRP A 111 -13.34 12.92 7.43
N THR A 112 -13.78 12.58 8.64
CA THR A 112 -12.85 12.21 9.72
C THR A 112 -12.10 10.92 9.40
N LEU A 113 -12.79 9.90 8.89
CA LEU A 113 -12.16 8.65 8.45
C LEU A 113 -11.16 8.88 7.30
N ILE A 114 -11.45 9.76 6.34
CA ILE A 114 -10.49 10.13 5.27
C ILE A 114 -9.23 10.71 5.91
N GLY A 115 -9.39 11.66 6.83
CA GLY A 115 -8.26 12.28 7.54
C GLY A 115 -7.42 11.26 8.31
N VAL A 116 -8.06 10.33 9.03
CA VAL A 116 -7.38 9.27 9.77
C VAL A 116 -6.60 8.33 8.84
N VAL A 117 -7.17 7.94 7.70
CA VAL A 117 -6.49 7.06 6.74
C VAL A 117 -5.29 7.74 6.09
N ILE A 118 -5.39 9.04 5.77
CA ILE A 118 -4.27 9.82 5.24
C ILE A 118 -3.17 9.96 6.29
N ALA A 119 -3.52 10.35 7.52
CA ALA A 119 -2.56 10.46 8.61
C ALA A 119 -1.87 9.12 8.86
N TRP A 120 -2.63 8.01 8.89
CA TRP A 120 -2.11 6.66 9.03
C TRP A 120 -1.12 6.30 7.91
N GLY A 121 -1.49 6.53 6.64
CA GLY A 121 -0.60 6.28 5.50
C GLY A 121 0.70 7.07 5.58
N ILE A 122 0.62 8.35 5.94
CA ILE A 122 1.81 9.21 6.13
C ILE A 122 2.67 8.69 7.29
N THR A 123 2.06 8.34 8.43
CA THR A 123 2.82 7.83 9.58
C THR A 123 3.57 6.53 9.26
N PHE A 124 2.98 5.63 8.47
CA PHE A 124 3.64 4.40 8.05
C PHE A 124 4.81 4.67 7.11
N VAL A 125 4.64 5.55 6.11
CA VAL A 125 5.74 5.92 5.21
C VAL A 125 6.89 6.55 6.00
N ILE A 126 6.58 7.46 6.93
CA ILE A 126 7.61 8.09 7.79
C ILE A 126 8.28 7.02 8.65
N ALA A 127 7.51 6.20 9.36
CA ALA A 127 8.05 5.16 10.24
C ALA A 127 9.03 4.22 9.50
N LEU A 128 8.63 3.73 8.32
CA LEU A 128 9.44 2.83 7.48
C LEU A 128 10.65 3.52 6.85
N THR A 129 10.61 4.82 6.61
CA THR A 129 11.80 5.56 6.17
C THR A 129 12.76 5.86 7.32
N THR A 130 12.27 5.91 8.56
CA THR A 130 13.04 6.27 9.75
C THR A 130 13.54 5.07 10.56
N THR A 131 13.28 3.83 10.14
CA THR A 131 13.64 2.60 10.87
C THR A 131 15.15 2.49 11.15
N CYS A 132 16.00 2.93 10.22
CA CYS A 132 17.46 3.00 10.41
C CYS A 132 17.98 4.38 10.87
N GLY A 133 17.11 5.30 11.31
CA GLY A 133 17.51 6.62 11.82
C GLY A 133 17.68 7.71 10.74
N ALA A 134 18.54 8.70 10.98
CA ALA A 134 18.67 9.91 10.16
C ALA A 134 19.28 9.70 8.76
N THR A 135 19.82 8.50 8.48
CA THR A 135 20.42 8.14 7.20
C THR A 135 19.45 7.28 6.40
N ILE A 136 18.55 7.93 5.64
CA ILE A 136 17.56 7.29 4.76
C ILE A 136 18.22 6.31 3.78
N MET A 137 19.46 6.59 3.38
CA MET A 137 20.26 5.76 2.48
C MET A 137 20.73 4.43 3.09
N ALA A 138 20.80 4.32 4.43
CA ALA A 138 21.18 3.09 5.10
C ALA A 138 20.10 2.00 4.96
N ASN A 139 18.82 2.38 4.78
CA ASN A 139 17.75 1.41 4.51
C ASN A 139 17.91 0.67 3.16
N PHE A 140 18.71 1.22 2.25
CA PHE A 140 19.01 0.62 0.94
C PHE A 140 20.41 0.00 0.86
N GLY A 141 21.22 0.16 1.92
CA GLY A 141 22.58 -0.34 2.02
C GLY A 141 22.61 -1.70 2.70
N THR A 142 23.55 -2.54 2.29
CA THR A 142 23.85 -3.81 2.97
C THR A 142 24.82 -3.53 4.12
N LEU A 143 24.80 -4.34 5.19
CA LEU A 143 25.73 -4.25 6.34
C LEU A 143 27.21 -4.13 5.93
N ASN A 144 27.57 -4.63 4.74
CA ASN A 144 28.90 -4.57 4.14
C ASN A 144 29.36 -3.18 3.63
N THR A 145 28.53 -2.14 3.74
CA THR A 145 28.86 -0.76 3.28
C THR A 145 28.95 0.29 4.41
N LEU A 146 28.94 -0.15 5.67
CA LEU A 146 29.17 0.68 6.85
C LEU A 146 30.62 0.56 7.35
#